data_AF-A0A2I0I599-F1
#
_entry.id   AF-A0A2I0I599-F1
#
_cell.length_a   1.000
_cell.length_b   1.000
_cell.length_c   1.000
_cell.angle_alpha   90.00
_cell.angle_beta   90.00
_cell.angle_gamma   90.00
#
_symmetry.space_group_name_H-M   'P 1'
#
loop_
_entity.id
_entity.type
_entity.pdbx_description
1 polymer ?
#
loop_
_entity_poly.entity_id
_entity_poly.type
_entity_poly.pdbx_seq_one_letter_code
_entity_poly.pdbx_strand_id
1 'polypeptide(L)'
;MKLIGAQLFGVQMFYPLAGKIRDDGLYVDCNDEDARFVEASVNMSLTQFLTDPDLVLLNKLLPSNEFAIGEFPELTRAINIQVNVFRCGRIALGICNTHRLHDGTSEGVFLKEWAAIAWGSGGGRGSIGLAARDLMVAAELFPANDLWLQALRARGKGPSVKNPTRVEAITRLLWKCAMAALERKNNGLRRPSAFTPLVDIRKRMNPPSSGPLGNFLWVAAAHYKGTTKSHDGTEDVLLSGLRQDKTLISSSLEKIAINSAASRWLCCKRIPSSALFLM
;
A
#
# COMPACT_ATOMS: atom_id res chain seq x y z
N MET A 1 -1.45 0.85 -27.90
CA MET A 1 -0.27 0.58 -27.04
C MET A 1 0.50 1.83 -26.65
N LYS A 2 1.01 2.65 -27.59
CA LYS A 2 1.61 3.98 -27.29
C LYS A 2 0.70 4.88 -26.44
N LEU A 3 -0.63 4.72 -26.54
CA LEU A 3 -1.63 5.42 -25.71
C LEU A 3 -1.56 5.11 -24.21
N ILE A 4 -1.22 3.88 -23.79
CA ILE A 4 -1.19 3.53 -22.34
C ILE A 4 0.06 4.13 -21.68
N GLY A 5 1.21 4.08 -22.37
CA GLY A 5 2.43 4.76 -21.95
C GLY A 5 2.30 6.29 -21.98
N ALA A 6 1.64 6.86 -23.00
CA ALA A 6 1.40 8.30 -23.11
C ALA A 6 0.46 8.84 -22.01
N GLN A 7 -0.43 8.00 -21.44
CA GLN A 7 -1.34 8.38 -20.36
C GLN A 7 -0.67 8.47 -18.98
N LEU A 8 0.49 7.82 -18.77
CA LEU A 8 1.26 7.95 -17.53
C LEU A 8 1.72 9.40 -17.31
N PHE A 9 2.10 10.09 -18.40
CA PHE A 9 2.52 11.49 -18.38
C PHE A 9 1.37 12.49 -18.17
N GLY A 10 0.12 12.04 -18.28
CA GLY A 10 -1.07 12.87 -18.06
C GLY A 10 -1.32 13.19 -16.59
N VAL A 11 -0.78 12.39 -15.66
CA VAL A 11 -0.96 12.63 -14.22
C VAL A 11 0.12 13.59 -13.72
N GLN A 12 -0.07 14.90 -13.95
CA GLN A 12 0.92 15.94 -13.62
C GLN A 12 1.42 15.90 -12.16
N MET A 13 0.63 15.39 -11.21
CA MET A 13 1.05 15.27 -9.80
C MET A 13 2.01 14.09 -9.54
N PHE A 14 2.12 13.15 -10.48
CA PHE A 14 2.93 11.93 -10.38
C PHE A 14 4.09 11.90 -11.37
N TYR A 15 4.44 13.04 -11.97
CA TYR A 15 5.60 13.15 -12.85
C TYR A 15 6.93 12.62 -12.26
N PRO A 16 7.21 12.62 -10.93
CA PRO A 16 8.43 11.99 -10.42
C PRO A 16 8.44 10.48 -10.64
N LEU A 17 7.28 9.83 -10.77
CA LEU A 17 7.20 8.41 -11.08
C LEU A 17 7.71 8.07 -12.49
N ALA A 18 7.76 9.06 -13.39
CA ALA A 18 8.33 8.91 -14.72
C ALA A 18 9.86 9.17 -14.77
N GLY A 19 10.49 9.40 -13.62
CA GLY A 19 11.93 9.66 -13.51
C GLY A 19 12.76 8.46 -13.08
N LYS A 20 14.07 8.71 -12.97
CA LYS A 20 15.07 7.76 -12.48
C LYS A 20 15.48 8.10 -11.05
N ILE A 21 15.49 7.09 -10.19
CA ILE A 21 16.08 7.16 -8.85
C ILE A 21 17.59 7.21 -9.01
N ARG A 22 18.21 8.19 -8.35
CA ARG A 22 19.66 8.35 -8.34
C ARG A 22 20.33 7.25 -7.53
N ASP A 23 21.61 7.03 -7.79
CA ASP A 23 22.40 6.00 -7.10
C ASP A 23 22.49 6.22 -5.58
N ASP A 24 22.31 7.47 -5.12
CA ASP A 24 22.22 7.80 -3.70
C ASP A 24 20.88 7.36 -3.05
N GLY A 25 19.86 7.04 -3.86
CA GLY A 25 18.54 6.63 -3.42
C GLY A 25 17.69 7.75 -2.80
N LEU A 26 18.17 9.00 -2.80
CA LEU A 26 17.56 10.12 -2.07
C LEU A 26 16.72 11.04 -2.97
N TYR A 27 17.05 11.05 -4.26
CA TYR A 27 16.48 11.97 -5.25
C TYR A 27 16.02 11.21 -6.50
N VAL A 28 15.03 11.79 -7.18
CA VAL A 28 14.59 11.36 -8.50
C VAL A 28 14.91 12.44 -9.52
N ASP A 29 15.62 12.03 -10.57
CA ASP A 29 15.82 12.84 -11.77
C ASP A 29 14.55 12.73 -12.63
N CYS A 30 13.73 13.77 -12.56
CA CYS A 30 12.44 13.83 -13.26
C CYS A 30 12.65 14.26 -14.72
N ASN A 31 13.07 13.30 -15.55
CA ASN A 31 13.32 13.49 -16.98
C ASN A 31 12.14 13.06 -17.87
N ASP A 32 11.05 12.54 -17.30
CA ASP A 32 9.88 12.03 -18.02
C ASP A 32 10.21 10.92 -19.05
N GLU A 33 11.35 10.24 -18.91
CA GLU A 33 11.81 9.23 -19.87
C GLU A 33 11.96 7.84 -19.26
N ASP A 34 11.87 7.72 -17.93
CA ASP A 34 12.33 6.54 -17.22
C ASP A 34 11.23 5.64 -16.63
N ALA A 35 9.96 5.91 -16.94
CA ALA A 35 8.86 4.98 -16.64
C ALA A 35 9.02 3.66 -17.41
N ARG A 36 9.07 2.51 -16.70
CA ARG A 36 9.14 1.20 -17.35
C ARG A 36 7.76 0.65 -17.60
N PHE A 37 7.46 0.41 -18.87
CA PHE A 37 6.25 -0.26 -19.32
C PHE A 37 6.62 -1.42 -20.23
N VAL A 38 6.25 -2.64 -19.83
CA VAL A 38 6.51 -3.87 -20.59
C VAL A 38 5.18 -4.56 -20.88
N GLU A 39 5.06 -5.15 -22.07
CA GLU A 39 3.95 -6.05 -22.40
C GLU A 39 4.47 -7.48 -22.50
N ALA A 40 3.74 -8.43 -21.89
CA ALA A 40 4.03 -9.84 -21.90
C ALA A 40 2.81 -10.63 -22.40
N SER A 41 3.05 -11.65 -23.23
CA SER A 41 2.02 -12.60 -23.64
C SER A 41 2.01 -13.81 -22.71
N VAL A 42 0.85 -14.15 -22.16
CA VAL A 42 0.67 -15.27 -21.23
C VAL A 42 0.01 -16.43 -21.95
N ASN A 43 0.73 -17.56 -22.04
CA ASN A 43 0.33 -18.73 -22.82
C ASN A 43 -0.74 -19.62 -22.15
N MET A 44 -1.69 -19.00 -21.44
CA MET A 44 -2.83 -19.65 -20.79
C MET A 44 -4.01 -18.68 -20.73
N SER A 45 -5.20 -19.16 -20.36
CA SER A 45 -6.35 -18.27 -20.10
C SER A 45 -6.27 -17.69 -18.69
N LEU A 46 -6.85 -16.51 -18.47
CA LEU A 46 -6.91 -15.91 -17.13
C LEU A 46 -7.75 -16.78 -16.16
N THR A 47 -8.82 -17.41 -16.66
CA THR A 47 -9.64 -18.33 -15.85
C THR A 47 -8.82 -19.53 -15.37
N GLN A 48 -7.98 -20.10 -16.25
CA GLN A 48 -7.09 -21.19 -15.88
C GLN A 48 -6.10 -20.75 -14.79
N PHE A 49 -5.52 -19.55 -14.94
CA PHE A 49 -4.59 -18.99 -13.94
C PHE A 49 -5.25 -18.76 -12.57
N LEU A 50 -6.49 -18.27 -12.54
CA LEU A 50 -7.21 -17.98 -11.29
C LEU A 50 -7.75 -19.22 -10.57
N THR A 51 -7.81 -20.37 -11.26
CA THR A 51 -8.31 -21.62 -10.67
C THR A 51 -7.31 -22.22 -9.69
N ASP A 52 -6.02 -22.13 -10.01
CA ASP A 52 -4.93 -22.62 -9.18
C ASP A 52 -3.74 -21.65 -9.29
N PRO A 53 -3.78 -20.53 -8.53
CA PRO A 53 -2.75 -19.50 -8.65
C PRO A 53 -1.44 -19.99 -8.02
N ASP A 54 -0.48 -20.34 -8.88
CA ASP A 54 0.90 -20.63 -8.49
C ASP A 54 1.66 -19.32 -8.21
N LEU A 55 2.26 -19.22 -7.02
CA LEU A 55 3.09 -18.08 -6.61
C LEU A 55 4.27 -17.84 -7.55
N VAL A 56 4.84 -18.90 -8.12
CA VAL A 56 5.93 -18.79 -9.10
C VAL A 56 5.43 -18.15 -10.39
N LEU A 57 4.24 -18.52 -10.86
CA LEU A 57 3.61 -17.89 -12.03
C LEU A 57 3.17 -16.45 -11.73
N LEU A 58 2.67 -16.17 -10.53
CA LEU A 58 2.29 -14.81 -10.11
C LEU A 58 3.48 -13.85 -10.20
N ASN A 59 4.67 -14.27 -9.75
CA ASN A 59 5.88 -13.46 -9.84
C ASN A 59 6.26 -13.13 -11.29
N LYS A 60 5.95 -14.00 -12.26
CA LYS A 60 6.20 -13.73 -13.69
C LYS A 60 5.26 -12.68 -14.28
N LEU A 61 4.15 -12.35 -13.61
CA LEU A 61 3.27 -11.26 -14.03
C LEU A 61 3.82 -9.88 -13.64
N LEU A 62 4.85 -9.81 -12.78
CA LEU A 62 5.48 -8.57 -12.36
C LEU A 62 6.60 -8.15 -13.33
N PRO A 63 6.89 -6.83 -13.45
CA PRO A 63 7.90 -6.30 -14.38
C PRO A 63 9.33 -6.83 -14.22
N SER A 64 9.65 -7.58 -13.16
CA SER A 64 11.02 -8.02 -12.88
C SER A 64 11.06 -9.48 -12.45
N ASN A 65 12.05 -10.22 -12.98
CA ASN A 65 12.47 -11.53 -12.46
C ASN A 65 13.27 -11.41 -11.14
N GLU A 66 13.41 -10.20 -10.60
CA GLU A 66 14.36 -9.80 -9.55
C GLU A 66 13.89 -10.12 -8.12
N PHE A 67 12.69 -10.68 -7.95
CA PHE A 67 12.27 -11.22 -6.64
C PHE A 67 12.81 -12.63 -6.38
N ALA A 68 13.56 -13.20 -7.33
CA ALA A 68 14.37 -14.38 -7.10
C ALA A 68 15.59 -14.02 -6.24
N ILE A 69 15.42 -14.12 -4.92
CA ILE A 69 16.47 -14.52 -3.95
C ILE A 69 17.82 -13.77 -4.11
N GLY A 70 18.03 -12.72 -3.31
CA GLY A 70 19.37 -12.38 -2.78
C GLY A 70 20.14 -11.24 -3.44
N GLU A 71 19.79 -10.80 -4.65
CA GLU A 71 20.34 -9.60 -5.25
C GLU A 71 19.18 -8.76 -5.77
N PHE A 72 18.93 -7.61 -5.15
CA PHE A 72 18.04 -6.60 -5.71
C PHE A 72 18.93 -5.67 -6.54
N PRO A 73 19.00 -5.77 -7.88
CA PRO A 73 19.39 -4.60 -8.65
C PRO A 73 18.40 -3.52 -8.23
N GLU A 74 18.88 -2.42 -7.64
CA GLU A 74 17.97 -1.36 -7.23
C GLU A 74 17.12 -0.99 -8.45
N LEU A 75 15.79 -1.05 -8.30
CA LEU A 75 14.87 -0.56 -9.32
C LEU A 75 15.16 0.94 -9.48
N THR A 76 16.09 1.26 -10.39
CA THR A 76 16.51 2.62 -10.69
C THR A 76 15.37 3.42 -11.32
N ARG A 77 14.31 2.76 -11.75
CA ARG A 77 13.10 3.38 -12.31
C ARG A 77 12.03 3.51 -11.24
N ALA A 78 11.45 4.70 -11.14
CA ALA A 78 10.48 5.04 -10.11
C ALA A 78 9.15 4.28 -10.25
N ILE A 79 8.70 4.01 -11.49
CA ILE A 79 7.54 3.15 -11.78
C ILE A 79 7.91 2.01 -12.72
N ASN A 80 7.44 0.81 -12.42
CA ASN A 80 7.56 -0.35 -13.29
C ASN A 80 6.22 -1.07 -13.39
N ILE A 81 5.72 -1.15 -14.61
CA ILE A 81 4.41 -1.73 -14.95
C ILE A 81 4.61 -2.79 -16.03
N GLN A 82 3.99 -3.96 -15.83
CA GLN A 82 3.89 -5.03 -16.81
C GLN A 82 2.43 -5.30 -17.14
N VAL A 83 2.10 -5.25 -18.42
CA VAL A 83 0.79 -5.63 -18.95
C VAL A 83 0.88 -7.05 -19.46
N ASN A 84 0.12 -7.95 -18.84
CA ASN A 84 0.12 -9.37 -19.18
C ASN A 84 -1.15 -9.70 -19.97
N VAL A 85 -1.00 -9.95 -21.27
CA VAL A 85 -2.11 -10.29 -22.17
C VAL A 85 -2.23 -11.81 -22.25
N PHE A 86 -3.31 -12.36 -21.69
CA PHE A 86 -3.59 -13.80 -21.71
C PHE A 86 -4.08 -14.24 -23.08
N ARG A 87 -3.89 -15.52 -23.43
CA ARG A 87 -4.36 -16.11 -24.70
C ARG A 87 -5.84 -15.85 -24.97
N CYS A 88 -6.65 -15.73 -23.91
CA CYS A 88 -8.08 -15.41 -23.99
C CYS A 88 -8.39 -13.91 -24.17
N GLY A 89 -7.41 -13.06 -24.46
CA GLY A 89 -7.54 -11.61 -24.63
C GLY A 89 -7.76 -10.81 -23.33
N ARG A 90 -7.78 -11.47 -22.17
CA ARG A 90 -7.90 -10.81 -20.85
C ARG A 90 -6.53 -10.32 -20.39
N ILE A 91 -6.51 -9.37 -19.46
CA ILE A 91 -5.28 -8.70 -19.02
C ILE A 91 -5.09 -8.83 -17.50
N ALA A 92 -3.84 -8.97 -17.06
CA ALA A 92 -3.43 -8.67 -15.69
C ALA A 92 -2.34 -7.57 -15.69
N LEU A 93 -2.49 -6.57 -14.82
CA LEU A 93 -1.49 -5.55 -14.59
C LEU A 93 -0.61 -5.97 -13.40
N GLY A 94 0.69 -6.12 -13.64
CA GLY A 94 1.69 -6.31 -12.59
C GLY A 94 2.43 -5.00 -12.35
N ILE A 95 2.55 -4.60 -11.09
CA ILE A 95 3.22 -3.36 -10.69
C ILE A 95 4.24 -3.71 -9.61
N CYS A 96 5.46 -3.23 -9.80
CA CYS A 96 6.55 -3.45 -8.87
C CYS A 96 7.39 -2.20 -8.76
N ASN A 97 7.15 -1.43 -7.71
CA ASN A 97 7.84 -0.17 -7.46
C ASN A 97 8.63 -0.26 -6.16
N THR A 98 9.68 0.54 -6.03
CA THR A 98 10.37 0.68 -4.75
C THR A 98 9.46 1.35 -3.72
N HIS A 99 9.40 0.80 -2.51
CA HIS A 99 8.63 1.42 -1.43
C HIS A 99 9.26 2.75 -0.96
N ARG A 100 10.47 3.11 -1.41
CA ARG A 100 11.11 4.40 -1.08
C ARG A 100 10.29 5.61 -1.55
N LEU A 101 9.54 5.48 -2.64
CA LEU A 101 8.88 6.61 -3.29
C LEU A 101 7.46 6.89 -2.78
N HIS A 102 6.70 5.85 -2.47
CA HIS A 102 5.29 5.98 -2.14
C HIS A 102 4.81 4.82 -1.29
N ASP A 103 3.84 5.11 -0.42
CA ASP A 103 3.10 4.08 0.30
C ASP A 103 1.91 3.54 -0.52
N GLY A 104 1.22 2.54 0.01
CA GLY A 104 0.04 1.96 -0.64
C GLY A 104 -1.11 2.93 -0.83
N THR A 105 -1.24 3.99 -0.01
CA THR A 105 -2.26 5.03 -0.23
C THR A 105 -1.90 5.83 -1.48
N SER A 106 -0.65 6.26 -1.62
CA SER A 106 -0.16 7.00 -2.78
C SER A 106 -0.26 6.18 -4.07
N GLU A 107 0.11 4.89 -4.05
CA GLU A 107 -0.10 3.97 -5.17
C GLU A 107 -1.59 3.88 -5.54
N GLY A 108 -2.47 3.76 -4.54
CA GLY A 108 -3.91 3.72 -4.77
C GLY A 108 -4.49 4.99 -5.39
N VAL A 109 -3.95 6.17 -5.05
CA VAL A 109 -4.31 7.44 -5.69
C VAL A 109 -3.80 7.47 -7.13
N PHE A 110 -2.54 7.09 -7.37
CA PHE A 110 -1.96 7.00 -8.70
C PHE A 110 -2.81 6.13 -9.64
N LEU A 111 -3.19 4.93 -9.22
CA LEU A 111 -4.00 4.01 -10.02
C LEU A 111 -5.39 4.57 -10.34
N LYS A 112 -6.00 5.30 -9.39
CA LYS A 112 -7.31 5.94 -9.61
C LYS A 112 -7.20 7.06 -10.65
N GLU A 113 -6.20 7.92 -10.53
CA GLU A 113 -5.97 9.01 -11.49
C GLU A 113 -5.62 8.46 -12.87
N TRP A 114 -4.74 7.45 -12.95
CA TRP A 114 -4.38 6.81 -14.21
C TRP A 114 -5.59 6.18 -14.90
N ALA A 115 -6.45 5.49 -14.14
CA ALA A 115 -7.70 4.93 -14.67
C ALA A 115 -8.67 6.03 -15.16
N ALA A 116 -8.81 7.14 -14.41
CA ALA A 116 -9.67 8.26 -14.78
C ALA A 116 -9.22 8.94 -16.09
N ILE A 117 -7.91 9.10 -16.27
CA ILE A 117 -7.33 9.60 -17.53
C ILE A 117 -7.57 8.61 -18.66
N ALA A 118 -7.35 7.31 -18.43
CA ALA A 118 -7.56 6.28 -19.43
C ALA A 118 -9.02 6.20 -19.91
N TRP A 119 -9.97 6.51 -19.03
CA TRP A 119 -11.40 6.61 -19.36
C TRP A 119 -11.82 7.93 -20.04
N GLY A 120 -10.90 8.89 -20.22
CA GLY A 120 -11.19 10.15 -20.90
C GLY A 120 -11.95 11.18 -20.06
N SER A 121 -11.99 11.02 -18.73
CA SER A 121 -12.59 12.00 -17.80
C SER A 121 -11.64 13.15 -17.40
N GLY A 122 -10.45 13.24 -18.01
CA GLY A 122 -9.42 14.21 -17.67
C GLY A 122 -9.63 15.57 -18.34
N GLY A 123 -10.38 16.47 -17.70
CA GLY A 123 -10.47 17.87 -18.12
C GLY A 123 -11.26 18.75 -17.16
N GLY A 124 -10.58 19.33 -16.16
CA GLY A 124 -11.14 20.45 -15.37
C GLY A 124 -10.68 20.49 -13.92
N ARG A 125 -10.00 21.57 -13.54
CA ARG A 125 -9.82 21.99 -12.14
C ARG A 125 -11.20 22.14 -11.50
N GLY A 126 -11.59 21.18 -10.68
CA GLY A 126 -12.83 21.20 -9.91
C GLY A 126 -13.00 19.86 -9.23
N SER A 127 -12.80 19.84 -7.92
CA SER A 127 -13.01 18.65 -7.11
C SER A 127 -14.44 18.12 -7.29
N ILE A 128 -14.57 16.79 -7.19
CA ILE A 128 -15.78 15.99 -6.85
C ILE A 128 -16.29 15.10 -7.99
N GLY A 129 -16.09 13.78 -7.79
CA GLY A 129 -17.19 12.84 -7.96
C GLY A 129 -17.23 12.01 -9.23
N LEU A 130 -16.15 11.31 -9.58
CA LEU A 130 -16.34 9.99 -10.18
C LEU A 130 -15.96 8.94 -9.16
N ALA A 131 -16.98 8.21 -8.70
CA ALA A 131 -16.82 6.91 -8.08
C ALA A 131 -16.10 6.00 -9.09
N ALA A 132 -14.78 6.08 -9.14
CA ALA A 132 -13.96 4.96 -9.57
C ALA A 132 -14.45 3.81 -8.70
N ARG A 133 -15.26 2.92 -9.28
CA ARG A 133 -15.80 1.75 -8.57
C ARG A 133 -14.61 1.16 -7.85
N ASP A 134 -14.75 1.14 -6.52
CA ASP A 134 -13.71 0.86 -5.58
C ASP A 134 -12.76 -0.22 -6.13
N LEU A 135 -11.47 0.07 -6.20
CA LEU A 135 -10.42 -0.92 -6.47
C LEU A 135 -10.31 -1.95 -5.32
N MET A 136 -11.38 -2.13 -4.55
CA MET A 136 -11.54 -3.02 -3.41
C MET A 136 -12.01 -4.41 -3.84
N VAL A 137 -11.43 -5.00 -4.89
CA VAL A 137 -11.62 -6.45 -5.13
C VAL A 137 -11.16 -7.25 -3.91
N ALA A 138 -10.20 -6.73 -3.13
CA ALA A 138 -9.84 -7.29 -1.82
C ALA A 138 -11.00 -7.29 -0.79
N ALA A 139 -11.99 -6.38 -0.91
CA ALA A 139 -13.17 -6.40 -0.06
C ALA A 139 -14.19 -7.47 -0.46
N GLU A 140 -14.08 -8.07 -1.65
CA GLU A 140 -14.89 -9.23 -2.05
C GLU A 140 -14.39 -10.53 -1.38
N LEU A 141 -13.09 -10.62 -1.06
CA LEU A 141 -12.53 -11.74 -0.28
C LEU A 141 -13.02 -11.73 1.18
N PHE A 142 -13.37 -10.56 1.71
CA PHE A 142 -13.98 -10.39 3.04
C PHE A 142 -15.13 -9.36 3.00
N PRO A 143 -16.29 -9.76 2.44
CA PRO A 143 -17.44 -8.89 2.28
C PRO A 143 -17.82 -8.20 3.59
N ALA A 144 -18.06 -6.89 3.52
CA ALA A 144 -18.36 -6.07 4.71
C ALA A 144 -19.61 -6.54 5.48
N ASN A 145 -20.53 -7.22 4.78
CA ASN A 145 -21.84 -7.61 5.29
C ASN A 145 -21.90 -9.07 5.78
N ASP A 146 -20.80 -9.81 5.71
CA ASP A 146 -20.80 -11.21 6.11
C ASP A 146 -21.13 -11.38 7.60
N LEU A 147 -22.01 -12.35 7.89
CA LEU A 147 -22.46 -12.66 9.25
C LEU A 147 -21.30 -12.99 10.20
N TRP A 148 -20.29 -13.71 9.71
CA TRP A 148 -19.10 -14.05 10.51
C TRP A 148 -18.30 -12.79 10.87
N LEU A 149 -18.20 -11.82 9.97
CA LEU A 149 -17.49 -10.57 10.23
C LEU A 149 -18.26 -9.70 11.22
N GLN A 150 -19.59 -9.64 11.11
CA GLN A 150 -20.43 -8.96 12.10
C GLN A 150 -20.27 -9.59 13.49
N ALA A 151 -20.26 -10.92 13.57
CA ALA A 151 -20.01 -11.64 14.82
C ALA A 151 -18.61 -11.33 15.40
N LEU A 152 -17.56 -11.29 14.56
CA LEU A 152 -16.22 -10.92 15.02
C LEU A 152 -16.14 -9.49 15.56
N ARG A 153 -16.83 -8.54 14.91
CA ARG A 153 -16.92 -7.15 15.38
C ARG A 153 -17.71 -7.05 16.68
N ALA A 154 -18.81 -7.79 16.82
CA ALA A 154 -19.59 -7.84 18.06
C ALA A 154 -18.76 -8.39 19.23
N ARG A 155 -18.00 -9.48 19.01
CA ARG A 155 -17.06 -10.04 20.00
C ARG A 155 -15.89 -9.10 20.34
N GLY A 156 -15.63 -8.09 19.52
CA GLY A 156 -14.57 -7.10 19.77
C GLY A 156 -15.03 -5.91 20.59
N LYS A 157 -16.31 -5.86 20.97
CA LYS A 157 -16.85 -4.78 21.79
C LYS A 157 -16.41 -4.96 23.23
N GLY A 158 -15.90 -3.90 23.83
CA GLY A 158 -15.47 -3.87 25.22
C GLY A 158 -15.55 -2.44 25.79
N PRO A 159 -15.21 -2.25 27.08
CA PRO A 159 -15.32 -0.96 27.76
C PRO A 159 -14.55 0.16 27.03
N SER A 160 -13.35 -0.14 26.52
CA SER A 160 -12.51 0.79 25.78
C SER A 160 -12.84 0.88 24.28
N VAL A 161 -13.60 -0.08 23.75
CA VAL A 161 -13.80 -0.25 22.30
C VAL A 161 -15.28 -0.52 22.03
N LYS A 162 -16.08 0.53 21.86
CA LYS A 162 -17.53 0.40 21.65
C LYS A 162 -17.90 -0.13 20.26
N ASN A 163 -17.16 0.28 19.24
CA ASN A 163 -17.44 -0.01 17.83
C ASN A 163 -16.16 -0.39 17.06
N PRO A 164 -15.77 -1.68 17.05
CA PRO A 164 -14.63 -2.16 16.25
C PRO A 164 -14.85 -1.99 14.75
N THR A 165 -13.80 -1.58 14.05
CA THR A 165 -13.75 -1.56 12.57
C THR A 165 -13.55 -2.97 12.01
N ARG A 166 -13.82 -3.16 10.70
CA ARG A 166 -13.53 -4.42 10.01
C ARG A 166 -12.05 -4.81 10.10
N VAL A 167 -11.16 -3.84 9.88
CA VAL A 167 -9.70 -4.04 9.97
C VAL A 167 -9.32 -4.49 11.37
N GLU A 168 -9.80 -3.80 12.40
CA GLU A 168 -9.59 -4.16 13.81
C GLU A 168 -10.05 -5.58 14.15
N ALA A 169 -11.21 -6.00 13.64
CA ALA A 169 -11.74 -7.34 13.90
C ALA A 169 -10.93 -8.45 13.21
N ILE A 170 -10.53 -8.24 11.95
CA ILE A 170 -9.77 -9.22 11.16
C ILE A 170 -8.34 -9.33 11.70
N THR A 171 -7.65 -8.21 11.92
CA THR A 171 -6.27 -8.24 12.44
C THR A 171 -6.22 -8.86 13.85
N ARG A 172 -7.25 -8.64 14.67
CA ARG A 172 -7.41 -9.33 15.96
C ARG A 172 -7.49 -10.83 15.81
N LEU A 173 -8.35 -11.30 14.90
CA LEU A 173 -8.49 -12.73 14.66
C LEU A 173 -7.15 -13.34 14.20
N LEU A 174 -6.48 -12.70 13.24
CA LEU A 174 -5.19 -13.14 12.73
C LEU A 174 -4.13 -13.23 13.84
N TRP A 175 -4.00 -12.20 14.67
CA TRP A 175 -3.04 -12.20 15.77
C TRP A 175 -3.38 -13.27 16.82
N LYS A 176 -4.66 -13.46 17.15
CA LYS A 176 -5.13 -14.52 18.06
C LYS A 176 -4.78 -15.91 17.53
N CYS A 177 -5.05 -16.17 16.25
CA CYS A 177 -4.70 -17.44 15.60
C CYS A 177 -3.18 -17.68 15.60
N ALA A 178 -2.38 -16.65 15.29
CA ALA A 178 -0.92 -16.75 15.30
C ALA A 178 -0.37 -17.05 16.71
N MET A 179 -0.87 -16.36 17.74
CA MET A 179 -0.49 -16.62 19.13
C MET A 179 -0.88 -18.03 19.58
N ALA A 180 -2.08 -18.51 19.25
CA ALA A 180 -2.53 -19.86 19.59
C ALA A 180 -1.69 -20.94 18.87
N ALA A 181 -1.33 -20.74 17.61
CA ALA A 181 -0.45 -21.65 16.87
C ALA A 181 0.95 -21.70 17.50
N LEU A 182 1.49 -20.54 17.91
CA LEU A 182 2.79 -20.47 18.57
C LEU A 182 2.77 -21.11 19.97
N GLU A 183 1.69 -20.94 20.72
CA GLU A 183 1.47 -21.57 22.03
C GLU A 183 1.46 -23.10 21.92
N ARG A 184 0.76 -23.66 20.92
CA ARG A 184 0.78 -25.11 20.64
C ARG A 184 2.19 -25.61 20.34
N LYS A 185 2.96 -24.85 19.56
CA LYS A 185 4.37 -25.18 19.25
C LYS A 185 5.28 -25.07 20.47
N ASN A 186 4.94 -24.24 21.44
CA ASN A 186 5.73 -23.98 22.64
C ASN A 186 5.23 -24.78 23.87
N ASN A 187 4.73 -25.99 23.68
CA ASN A 187 4.24 -26.86 24.76
C ASN A 187 3.17 -26.20 25.65
N GLY A 188 2.28 -25.40 25.06
CA GLY A 188 1.24 -24.67 25.78
C GLY A 188 1.73 -23.38 26.46
N LEU A 189 3.01 -23.02 26.31
CA LEU A 189 3.54 -21.79 26.89
C LEU A 189 3.30 -20.59 25.96
N ARG A 190 2.40 -19.71 26.38
CA ARG A 190 2.14 -18.45 25.67
C ARG A 190 3.23 -17.42 25.94
N ARG A 191 3.93 -16.99 24.88
CA ARG A 191 5.01 -16.00 24.95
C ARG A 191 4.49 -14.57 24.75
N PRO A 192 5.24 -13.54 25.21
CA PRO A 192 4.99 -12.17 24.81
C PRO A 192 4.94 -12.04 23.28
N SER A 193 4.07 -11.17 22.78
CA SER A 193 3.87 -10.94 21.35
C SER A 193 3.57 -9.46 21.11
N ALA A 194 3.89 -8.97 19.91
CA ALA A 194 3.53 -7.64 19.46
C ALA A 194 2.84 -7.71 18.09
N PHE A 195 1.89 -6.81 17.87
CA PHE A 195 1.25 -6.59 16.58
C PHE A 195 1.45 -5.15 16.14
N THR A 196 2.07 -4.95 14.97
CA THR A 196 2.52 -3.63 14.51
C THR A 196 1.93 -3.27 13.14
N PRO A 197 0.70 -2.72 13.07
CA PRO A 197 0.12 -2.33 11.79
C PRO A 197 0.67 -0.98 11.33
N LEU A 198 0.81 -0.84 10.02
CA LEU A 198 1.06 0.45 9.37
C LEU A 198 -0.24 1.25 9.31
N VAL A 199 -0.18 2.53 9.67
CA VAL A 199 -1.31 3.46 9.61
C VAL A 199 -0.97 4.66 8.74
N ASP A 200 -1.93 5.05 7.90
CA ASP A 200 -1.84 6.29 7.14
C ASP A 200 -2.00 7.49 8.09
N ILE A 201 -1.01 8.39 8.07
CA ILE A 201 -0.99 9.59 8.91
C ILE A 201 -1.43 10.87 8.19
N ARG A 202 -1.73 10.85 6.89
CA ARG A 202 -2.09 12.07 6.13
C ARG A 202 -3.20 12.88 6.80
N LYS A 203 -4.28 12.21 7.22
CA LYS A 203 -5.44 12.81 7.91
C LYS A 203 -5.20 13.12 9.39
N ARG A 204 -4.05 12.70 9.94
CA ARG A 204 -3.66 12.86 11.36
C ARG A 204 -2.62 13.96 11.56
N MET A 205 -2.00 14.44 10.49
CA MET A 205 -1.09 15.58 10.51
C MET A 205 -1.86 16.88 10.79
N ASN A 206 -1.14 17.87 11.31
CA ASN A 206 -1.67 19.23 11.50
C ASN A 206 -0.74 20.25 10.80
N PRO A 207 -1.15 20.86 9.67
CA PRO A 207 -2.40 20.60 8.96
C PRO A 207 -2.41 19.21 8.29
N PRO A 208 -3.60 18.64 7.99
CA PRO A 208 -3.69 17.39 7.24
C PRO A 208 -3.01 17.49 5.87
N SER A 209 -2.23 16.48 5.49
CA SER A 209 -1.59 16.44 4.18
C SER A 209 -2.58 16.00 3.11
N SER A 210 -2.71 16.81 2.05
CA SER A 210 -3.41 16.46 0.81
C SER A 210 -2.49 15.90 -0.27
N GLY A 211 -1.18 15.79 0.02
CA GLY A 211 -0.18 15.34 -0.95
C GLY A 211 -0.46 13.92 -1.45
N PRO A 212 -0.59 13.70 -2.78
CA PRO A 212 -0.95 12.40 -3.33
C PRO A 212 0.25 11.44 -3.43
N LEU A 213 1.48 11.94 -3.33
CA LEU A 213 2.72 11.18 -3.49
C LEU A 213 3.59 11.25 -2.24
N GLY A 214 4.20 10.12 -1.86
CA GLY A 214 5.13 10.00 -0.74
C GLY A 214 4.77 8.88 0.24
N ASN A 215 5.63 8.70 1.25
CA ASN A 215 5.41 7.76 2.35
C ASN A 215 4.92 8.52 3.59
N PHE A 216 3.64 8.36 3.92
CA PHE A 216 3.03 8.94 5.12
C PHE A 216 2.48 7.81 5.99
N LEU A 217 3.40 7.00 6.49
CA LEU A 217 3.11 5.83 7.31
C LEU A 217 3.64 6.02 8.72
N TRP A 218 2.89 5.49 9.68
CA TRP A 218 3.36 5.31 11.05
C TRP A 218 3.16 3.86 11.48
N VAL A 219 4.10 3.34 12.27
CA VAL A 219 4.01 2.00 12.87
C VAL A 219 3.29 2.15 14.21
N ALA A 220 2.01 1.75 14.26
CA ALA A 220 1.33 1.57 15.54
C ALA A 220 1.77 0.23 16.15
N ALA A 221 1.63 0.07 17.45
CA ALA A 221 1.99 -1.17 18.13
C ALA A 221 0.94 -1.56 19.18
N ALA A 222 0.72 -2.86 19.33
CA ALA A 222 0.02 -3.44 20.46
C ALA A 222 0.84 -4.59 21.02
N HIS A 223 0.89 -4.70 22.35
CA HIS A 223 1.78 -5.64 23.03
C HIS A 223 1.00 -6.55 23.97
N TYR A 224 1.21 -7.85 23.83
CA TYR A 224 0.81 -8.87 24.80
C TYR A 224 2.05 -9.25 25.63
N LYS A 225 2.00 -9.04 26.95
CA LYS A 225 3.17 -9.20 27.85
C LYS A 225 3.25 -10.54 28.61
N GLY A 226 2.30 -11.46 28.40
CA GLY A 226 2.38 -12.82 28.95
C GLY A 226 1.98 -13.01 30.41
N THR A 227 1.52 -11.98 31.13
CA THR A 227 1.26 -12.05 32.58
C THR A 227 -0.21 -12.19 32.99
N THR A 228 -1.17 -12.18 32.07
CA THR A 228 -2.59 -12.26 32.44
C THR A 228 -3.07 -13.72 32.52
N LYS A 229 -3.28 -14.19 33.76
CA LYS A 229 -4.08 -15.38 34.08
C LYS A 229 -5.55 -15.12 33.73
N SER A 230 -5.92 -15.12 32.45
CA SER A 230 -7.27 -15.46 32.01
C SER A 230 -7.28 -15.71 30.50
N HIS A 231 -8.11 -16.65 30.07
CA HIS A 231 -8.39 -16.95 28.66
C HIS A 231 -9.02 -15.75 27.90
N ASP A 232 -9.39 -14.67 28.61
CA ASP A 232 -10.31 -13.61 28.13
C ASP A 232 -9.61 -12.24 27.95
N GLY A 233 -8.56 -11.94 28.73
CA GLY A 233 -7.91 -10.61 28.73
C GLY A 233 -7.06 -10.27 27.50
N THR A 234 -6.99 -11.15 26.49
CA THR A 234 -6.25 -10.89 25.24
C THR A 234 -7.07 -10.03 24.28
N GLU A 235 -8.40 -10.02 24.45
CA GLU A 235 -9.34 -9.43 23.50
C GLU A 235 -9.35 -7.90 23.53
N ASP A 236 -9.24 -7.30 24.71
CA ASP A 236 -9.16 -5.85 24.88
C ASP A 236 -7.79 -5.28 24.56
N VAL A 237 -6.70 -6.04 24.75
CA VAL A 237 -5.31 -5.56 24.65
C VAL A 237 -4.94 -5.06 23.25
N LEU A 238 -5.31 -5.79 22.19
CA LEU A 238 -5.01 -5.35 20.82
C LEU A 238 -5.76 -4.05 20.50
N LEU A 239 -7.06 -4.04 20.71
CA LEU A 239 -7.92 -2.96 20.25
C LEU A 239 -7.71 -1.69 21.07
N SER A 240 -7.51 -1.82 22.38
CA SER A 240 -7.12 -0.71 23.26
C SER A 240 -5.73 -0.19 22.90
N GLY A 241 -4.72 -1.06 22.73
CA GLY A 241 -3.36 -0.68 22.36
C GLY A 241 -3.31 0.07 21.02
N LEU A 242 -3.95 -0.47 19.98
CA LEU A 242 -4.02 0.18 18.68
C LEU A 242 -4.73 1.54 18.72
N ARG A 243 -5.77 1.70 19.55
CA ARG A 243 -6.48 2.98 19.68
C ARG A 243 -5.70 3.99 20.51
N GLN A 244 -5.02 3.54 21.56
CA GLN A 244 -4.14 4.36 22.38
C GLN A 244 -2.97 4.89 21.54
N ASP A 245 -2.29 4.04 20.80
CA ASP A 245 -1.21 4.45 19.91
C ASP A 245 -1.72 5.41 18.83
N LYS A 246 -2.90 5.17 18.27
CA LYS A 246 -3.55 6.13 17.36
C LYS A 246 -3.78 7.51 17.98
N THR A 247 -4.12 7.60 19.26
CA THR A 247 -4.23 8.89 19.96
C THR A 247 -2.88 9.52 20.24
N LEU A 248 -1.88 8.71 20.60
CA LEU A 248 -0.51 9.18 20.82
C LEU A 248 0.11 9.73 19.53
N ILE A 249 -0.15 9.11 18.37
CA ILE A 249 0.26 9.61 17.05
C ILE A 249 -0.27 11.02 16.84
N SER A 250 -1.56 11.26 17.08
CA SER A 250 -2.14 12.60 16.92
C SER A 250 -1.44 13.63 17.83
N SER A 251 -1.25 13.31 19.11
CA SER A 251 -0.58 14.21 20.06
C SER A 251 0.92 14.42 19.77
N SER A 252 1.60 13.40 19.24
CA SER A 252 3.02 13.47 18.86
C SER A 252 3.19 14.25 17.57
N LEU A 253 2.30 14.08 16.58
CA LEU A 253 2.30 14.85 15.34
C LEU A 253 2.03 16.34 15.60
N GLU A 254 1.18 16.70 16.56
CA GLU A 254 1.00 18.09 17.01
C GLU A 254 2.29 18.70 17.58
N LYS A 255 3.07 17.93 18.34
CA LYS A 255 4.38 18.36 18.88
C LYS A 255 5.46 18.43 17.80
N ILE A 256 5.41 17.49 16.85
CA ILE A 256 6.35 17.35 15.75
C ILE A 256 6.09 18.39 14.64
N ALA A 257 4.87 18.95 14.55
CA ALA A 257 4.51 20.04 13.64
C ALA A 257 5.36 21.32 13.84
N ILE A 258 6.16 21.38 14.91
CA ILE A 258 7.13 22.45 15.15
C ILE A 258 8.54 22.13 14.62
N ASN A 259 8.88 20.87 14.24
CA ASN A 259 10.27 20.54 13.87
C ASN A 259 10.55 19.31 12.97
N SER A 260 9.58 18.66 12.32
CA SER A 260 9.89 17.41 11.58
C SER A 260 10.52 17.62 10.21
N ALA A 261 11.81 17.28 10.13
CA ALA A 261 12.55 16.96 8.92
C ALA A 261 12.21 15.57 8.32
N ALA A 262 11.17 14.86 8.80
CA ALA A 262 10.84 13.50 8.32
C ALA A 262 10.12 13.47 6.96
N SER A 263 9.63 14.62 6.48
CA SER A 263 8.97 14.75 5.16
C SER A 263 9.95 15.09 4.02
N ARG A 264 11.26 15.07 4.28
CA ARG A 264 12.30 15.60 3.36
C ARG A 264 12.89 14.55 2.41
N TRP A 265 12.10 13.54 2.05
CA TRP A 265 12.52 12.54 1.07
C TRP A 265 11.74 12.75 -0.22
N LEU A 266 12.49 12.96 -1.31
CA LEU A 266 12.12 13.32 -2.68
C LEU A 266 11.97 14.82 -2.98
N CYS A 267 13.10 15.53 -2.99
CA CYS A 267 13.17 16.75 -3.80
C CYS A 267 13.33 16.33 -5.26
N CYS A 268 12.30 16.47 -6.09
CA CYS A 268 12.47 16.29 -7.53
C CYS A 268 13.32 17.45 -8.07
N LYS A 269 14.46 17.15 -8.70
CA LYS A 269 15.20 18.17 -9.45
C LYS A 269 14.69 18.14 -10.89
N ARG A 270 13.80 19.08 -11.23
CA ARG A 270 13.39 19.26 -12.62
C ARG A 270 14.61 19.74 -13.41
N ILE A 271 15.07 18.93 -14.37
CA ILE A 271 16.11 19.38 -15.31
C ILE A 271 15.42 20.37 -16.26
N PRO A 272 15.78 21.66 -16.27
CA PRO A 272 15.16 22.61 -17.18
C PRO A 272 15.49 22.21 -18.63
N SER A 273 14.45 22.17 -19.47
CA SER A 273 14.50 21.78 -20.90
C SER A 273 15.33 22.70 -21.80
N SER A 274 16.13 23.61 -21.24
CA SER A 274 16.99 24.55 -21.98
C SER A 274 18.43 24.07 -22.17
N ALA A 275 18.75 22.79 -21.87
CA ALA A 275 20.10 22.24 -22.04
C ALA A 275 20.26 21.31 -23.26
N LEU A 276 19.32 21.32 -24.21
CA LEU A 276 19.35 20.47 -25.42
C LEU A 276 19.59 21.23 -26.73
N PHE A 277 20.02 22.50 -26.66
CA PHE A 277 20.59 23.22 -27.80
C PHE A 277 21.93 23.82 -27.39
N LEU A 278 23.00 23.04 -27.58
CA LEU A 278 24.36 23.45 -28.00
C LEU A 278 25.33 22.28 -27.74
N MET A 279 25.35 21.33 -28.67
CA MET A 279 26.55 20.78 -29.32
C MET A 279 26.13 19.90 -30.49
#